data_AF-A0A5N0TFG3-F1
#
_entry.id   AF-A0A5N0TFG3-F1
#
_cell.length_a   1.000
_cell.length_b   1.000
_cell.length_c   1.000
_cell.angle_alpha   90.00
_cell.angle_beta   90.00
_cell.angle_gamma   90.00
#
_symmetry.space_group_name_H-M   'P 1'
#
loop_
_entity.id
_entity.type
_entity.pdbx_description
1 polymer ?
#
loop_
_entity_poly.entity_id
_entity_poly.type
_entity_poly.pdbx_seq_one_letter_code
_entity_poly.pdbx_strand_id
1 'polypeptide(L)'
;MKKRLILHIGVHRTGTTSIQGWLHGNRKALLGQGVRYAFDQRMHTDIAWQLHTGKLSPGTLTERLLRDAADDRVHTLILSGEDFCVLRDPSILSGLRDHFEVTVVCYLRRQDSWLESWYNQHVKWPWDRALSQASAGEFIGQAEQFYWIDYAWLLAGWRNAFGDDNLRIRVFEREQLTGSLEEDFAALCGIDAGQLGDPVAGSNDSAPPEAIEFLRHLKLIDKLGDERLVVVRTVVNIFRRNGLAHEKHFWPAKVRREYAAQFADSNKEVATRYLGRADGAPLFMAPLPGTDETPPRFQLPAVPALYDTIVNPVVRRLLWRVLSLQDQAAEHRRHGRGRPVTLVHRLKAHGQEWLSRLRGLTGRSTDLRLRSLMDLRALPLRQRQLLRQALKAVNNDEIPNLDDPVDVTRRWVEPVISDLAARFHQARQAKQGQA
;
A
#
# COMPACT_ATOMS: atom_id res chain seq x y z
N MET A 1 -22.60 -33.54 6.59
CA MET A 1 -21.33 -33.46 5.82
C MET A 1 -20.54 -32.26 6.32
N LYS A 2 -19.21 -32.28 6.23
CA LYS A 2 -18.40 -31.10 6.58
C LYS A 2 -18.62 -30.01 5.53
N LYS A 3 -18.64 -28.75 5.96
CA LYS A 3 -18.70 -27.60 5.02
C LYS A 3 -17.31 -27.40 4.41
N ARG A 4 -17.25 -26.80 3.22
CA ARG A 4 -15.98 -26.45 2.57
C ARG A 4 -15.40 -25.18 3.21
N LEU A 5 -14.09 -25.17 3.45
CA LEU A 5 -13.34 -23.98 3.85
C LEU A 5 -12.27 -23.69 2.80
N ILE A 6 -12.42 -22.57 2.09
CA ILE A 6 -11.44 -22.09 1.14
C ILE A 6 -10.52 -21.11 1.85
N LEU A 7 -9.26 -21.49 2.00
CA LEU A 7 -8.22 -20.68 2.60
C LEU A 7 -7.34 -20.09 1.51
N HIS A 8 -7.55 -18.82 1.16
CA HIS A 8 -6.73 -18.09 0.20
C HIS A 8 -5.56 -17.42 0.91
N ILE A 9 -4.35 -17.91 0.63
CA ILE A 9 -3.14 -17.62 1.43
C ILE A 9 -2.18 -16.57 0.83
N GLY A 10 -2.52 -15.97 -0.31
CA GLY A 10 -1.63 -15.09 -1.06
C GLY A 10 -1.02 -15.80 -2.28
N VAL A 11 0.25 -15.59 -2.63
CA VAL A 11 1.25 -14.77 -1.91
C VAL A 11 0.97 -13.27 -2.06
N HIS A 12 1.63 -12.40 -1.29
CA HIS A 12 1.50 -10.95 -1.49
C HIS A 12 1.66 -10.57 -2.96
N ARG A 13 1.04 -9.46 -3.37
CA ARG A 13 1.27 -8.84 -4.70
C ARG A 13 0.76 -9.67 -5.88
N THR A 14 -0.22 -10.55 -5.64
CA THR A 14 -0.90 -11.39 -6.65
C THR A 14 -2.37 -10.99 -6.85
N GLY A 15 -2.71 -9.73 -6.58
CA GLY A 15 -4.08 -9.21 -6.76
C GLY A 15 -5.05 -9.56 -5.63
N THR A 16 -4.53 -9.97 -4.46
CA THR A 16 -5.27 -10.26 -3.22
C THR A 16 -6.30 -9.18 -2.86
N THR A 17 -5.92 -7.90 -2.91
CA THR A 17 -6.83 -6.76 -2.62
C THR A 17 -8.01 -6.68 -3.60
N SER A 18 -7.81 -7.11 -4.85
CA SER A 18 -8.85 -7.14 -5.89
C SER A 18 -9.87 -8.23 -5.56
N ILE A 19 -9.40 -9.46 -5.37
CA ILE A 19 -10.23 -10.62 -4.96
C ILE A 19 -10.99 -10.30 -3.68
N GLN A 20 -10.31 -9.84 -2.64
CA GLN A 20 -10.89 -9.51 -1.33
C GLN A 20 -11.94 -8.39 -1.41
N GLY A 21 -11.64 -7.32 -2.18
CA GLY A 21 -12.59 -6.24 -2.42
C GLY A 21 -13.84 -6.70 -3.15
N TRP A 22 -13.67 -7.54 -4.17
CA TRP A 22 -14.76 -8.11 -4.94
C TRP A 22 -15.63 -9.07 -4.10
N LEU A 23 -15.02 -9.98 -3.34
CA LEU A 23 -15.74 -10.88 -2.41
C LEU A 23 -16.55 -10.09 -1.37
N HIS A 24 -15.93 -9.09 -0.74
CA HIS A 24 -16.60 -8.27 0.27
C HIS A 24 -17.76 -7.45 -0.32
N GLY A 25 -17.55 -6.85 -1.50
CA GLY A 25 -18.59 -6.12 -2.24
C GLY A 25 -19.80 -7.00 -2.57
N ASN A 26 -19.54 -8.27 -2.89
CA ASN A 26 -20.55 -9.24 -3.33
C ASN A 26 -21.07 -10.18 -2.23
N ARG A 27 -20.75 -9.94 -0.95
CA ARG A 27 -21.10 -10.84 0.17
C ARG A 27 -22.57 -11.27 0.25
N LYS A 28 -23.52 -10.41 -0.14
CA LYS A 28 -24.95 -10.74 -0.16
C LYS A 28 -25.30 -11.72 -1.29
N ALA A 29 -24.76 -11.50 -2.49
CA ALA A 29 -24.99 -12.36 -3.64
C ALA A 29 -24.28 -13.72 -3.46
N LEU A 30 -23.07 -13.71 -2.89
CA LEU A 30 -22.36 -14.93 -2.47
C LEU A 30 -23.19 -15.77 -1.50
N LEU A 31 -23.81 -15.15 -0.49
CA LEU A 31 -24.67 -15.88 0.45
C LEU A 31 -25.89 -16.49 -0.25
N GLY A 32 -26.42 -15.83 -1.29
CA GLY A 32 -27.47 -16.38 -2.16
C GLY A 32 -27.05 -17.66 -2.89
N GLN A 33 -25.76 -17.84 -3.13
CA GLN A 33 -25.17 -19.08 -3.68
C GLN A 33 -24.72 -20.07 -2.58
N GLY A 34 -25.01 -19.80 -1.31
CA GLY A 34 -24.55 -20.61 -0.17
C GLY A 34 -23.07 -20.45 0.18
N VAL A 35 -22.45 -19.36 -0.27
CA VAL A 35 -21.03 -19.03 -0.03
C VAL A 35 -20.91 -17.88 0.96
N ARG A 36 -20.21 -18.09 2.07
CA ARG A 36 -19.95 -17.08 3.09
C ARG A 36 -18.53 -16.54 2.94
N TYR A 37 -18.38 -15.24 2.74
CA TYR A 37 -17.08 -14.57 2.93
C TYR A 37 -16.92 -14.23 4.41
N ALA A 38 -15.83 -14.71 5.02
CA ALA A 38 -15.76 -14.81 6.47
C ALA A 38 -15.87 -13.46 7.20
N PHE A 39 -16.48 -13.48 8.38
CA PHE A 39 -16.49 -12.42 9.39
C PHE A 39 -17.05 -11.05 8.95
N ASP A 40 -17.66 -10.95 7.77
CA ASP A 40 -18.06 -9.69 7.13
C ASP A 40 -16.93 -8.65 7.05
N GLN A 41 -15.68 -9.10 7.08
CA GLN A 41 -14.51 -8.23 6.95
C GLN A 41 -14.12 -8.07 5.49
N ARG A 42 -13.41 -7.00 5.15
CA ARG A 42 -12.93 -6.79 3.77
C ARG A 42 -11.71 -7.65 3.45
N MET A 43 -10.85 -7.91 4.45
CA MET A 43 -9.60 -8.66 4.33
C MET A 43 -9.29 -9.32 5.67
N HIS A 44 -8.59 -10.44 5.66
CA HIS A 44 -8.25 -11.22 6.86
C HIS A 44 -6.74 -11.28 7.15
N THR A 45 -6.02 -10.26 6.67
CA THR A 45 -4.57 -10.14 6.74
C THR A 45 -4.05 -10.14 8.18
N ASP A 46 -4.81 -9.57 9.13
CA ASP A 46 -4.47 -9.51 10.55
C ASP A 46 -4.51 -10.87 11.27
N ILE A 47 -5.26 -11.85 10.74
CA ILE A 47 -5.41 -13.16 11.38
C ILE A 47 -4.08 -13.91 11.42
N ALA A 48 -3.32 -13.92 10.32
CA ALA A 48 -2.01 -14.58 10.26
C ALA A 48 -1.04 -13.97 11.28
N TRP A 49 -1.03 -12.64 11.43
CA TRP A 49 -0.24 -11.96 12.46
C TRP A 49 -0.70 -12.27 13.88
N GLN A 50 -2.01 -12.31 14.13
CA GLN A 50 -2.52 -12.65 15.46
C GLN A 50 -2.18 -14.09 15.86
N LEU A 51 -2.24 -15.04 14.92
CA LEU A 51 -1.77 -16.40 15.11
C LEU A 51 -0.26 -16.43 15.42
N HIS A 52 0.55 -15.74 14.62
CA HIS A 52 2.01 -15.68 14.80
C HIS A 52 2.42 -15.09 16.16
N THR A 53 1.73 -14.03 16.60
CA THR A 53 1.98 -13.35 17.88
C THR A 53 1.32 -14.02 19.09
N GLY A 54 0.53 -15.09 18.88
CA GLY A 54 -0.23 -15.76 19.94
C GLY A 54 -1.46 -14.99 20.47
N LYS A 55 -1.81 -13.84 19.88
CA LYS A 55 -3.03 -13.09 20.23
C LYS A 55 -4.32 -13.82 19.85
N LEU A 56 -4.24 -14.72 18.87
CA LEU A 56 -5.33 -15.61 18.46
C LEU A 56 -4.80 -17.03 18.48
N SER A 57 -5.48 -17.94 19.18
CA SER A 57 -5.16 -19.36 19.12
C SER A 57 -5.83 -20.01 17.89
N PRO A 58 -5.27 -21.10 17.34
CA PRO A 58 -5.92 -21.86 16.28
C PRO A 58 -7.32 -22.35 16.68
N GLY A 59 -7.50 -22.81 17.93
CA GLY A 59 -8.80 -23.27 18.43
C GLY A 59 -9.86 -22.16 18.42
N THR A 60 -9.49 -20.96 18.88
CA THR A 60 -10.39 -19.79 18.84
C THR A 60 -10.72 -19.36 17.41
N LEU A 61 -9.77 -19.45 16.47
CA LEU A 61 -10.06 -19.24 15.05
C LEU A 61 -11.08 -20.27 14.54
N THR A 62 -10.88 -21.55 14.85
CA THR A 62 -11.81 -22.63 14.49
C THR A 62 -13.22 -22.35 15.02
N GLU A 63 -13.37 -21.99 16.29
CA GLU A 63 -14.67 -21.63 16.90
C GLU A 63 -15.33 -20.42 16.21
N ARG A 64 -14.53 -19.42 15.80
CA ARG A 64 -15.05 -18.27 15.06
C ARG A 64 -15.54 -18.68 13.67
N LEU A 65 -14.79 -19.51 12.95
CA LEU A 65 -15.18 -20.02 11.62
C LEU A 65 -16.44 -20.88 11.71
N LEU A 66 -16.55 -21.73 12.73
CA LEU A 66 -17.75 -22.56 12.97
C LEU A 66 -18.99 -21.70 13.22
N ARG A 67 -18.86 -20.64 14.02
CA ARG A 67 -19.96 -19.69 14.24
C ARG A 67 -20.37 -18.98 12.96
N ASP A 68 -19.42 -18.55 12.15
CA ASP A 68 -19.72 -17.84 10.90
C ASP A 68 -20.28 -18.77 9.81
N ALA A 69 -19.96 -20.05 9.87
CA ALA A 69 -20.53 -21.10 9.03
C ALA A 69 -21.80 -21.73 9.61
N ALA A 70 -22.39 -21.21 10.69
CA ALA A 70 -23.51 -21.87 11.38
C ALA A 70 -24.82 -21.89 10.57
N ASP A 71 -25.02 -20.96 9.62
CA ASP A 71 -26.20 -20.91 8.77
C ASP A 71 -26.27 -22.14 7.84
N ASP A 72 -27.37 -22.91 7.90
CA ASP A 72 -27.55 -24.14 7.13
C ASP A 72 -27.53 -23.94 5.61
N ARG A 73 -27.79 -22.72 5.13
CA ARG A 73 -27.69 -22.38 3.70
C ARG A 73 -26.23 -22.32 3.23
N VAL A 74 -25.29 -22.11 4.15
CA VAL A 74 -23.87 -22.01 3.84
C VAL A 74 -23.29 -23.40 3.67
N HIS A 75 -22.79 -23.70 2.46
CA HIS A 75 -22.02 -24.92 2.19
C HIS A 75 -20.52 -24.64 2.08
N THR A 76 -20.12 -23.40 1.77
CA THR A 76 -18.72 -22.99 1.60
C THR A 76 -18.43 -21.70 2.38
N LEU A 77 -17.33 -21.69 3.13
CA LEU A 77 -16.75 -20.52 3.79
C LEU A 77 -15.44 -20.12 3.11
N ILE A 78 -15.21 -18.83 2.89
CA ILE A 78 -13.97 -18.31 2.29
C ILE A 78 -13.26 -17.42 3.30
N LEU A 79 -12.04 -17.84 3.67
CA LEU A 79 -11.11 -17.06 4.46
C LEU A 79 -9.94 -16.62 3.56
N SER A 80 -9.82 -15.32 3.31
CA SER A 80 -8.77 -14.78 2.45
C SER A 80 -7.91 -13.73 3.16
N GLY A 81 -6.64 -14.05 3.36
CA GLY A 81 -5.62 -13.17 3.93
C GLY A 81 -4.27 -13.39 3.25
N GLU A 82 -3.65 -12.35 2.73
CA GLU A 82 -2.38 -12.51 2.01
C GLU A 82 -1.20 -12.86 2.93
N ASP A 83 -1.28 -12.49 4.20
CA ASP A 83 -0.24 -12.76 5.18
C ASP A 83 -0.20 -14.23 5.63
N PHE A 84 -1.15 -15.08 5.23
CA PHE A 84 -1.03 -16.51 5.53
C PHE A 84 0.23 -17.12 4.89
N CYS A 85 0.72 -16.59 3.76
CA CYS A 85 1.98 -17.08 3.18
C CYS A 85 3.23 -16.84 4.04
N VAL A 86 3.17 -15.99 5.08
CA VAL A 86 4.29 -15.77 6.01
C VAL A 86 4.21 -16.65 7.26
N LEU A 87 3.18 -17.49 7.40
CA LEU A 87 3.14 -18.46 8.49
C LEU A 87 4.22 -19.52 8.26
N ARG A 88 5.25 -19.52 9.11
CA ARG A 88 6.35 -20.49 9.04
C ARG A 88 5.91 -21.93 9.29
N ASP A 89 4.88 -22.11 10.11
CA ASP A 89 4.30 -23.41 10.40
C ASP A 89 2.78 -23.39 10.19
N PRO A 90 2.30 -23.70 8.97
CA PRO A 90 0.87 -23.83 8.69
C PRO A 90 0.21 -25.00 9.42
N SER A 91 0.97 -25.95 9.99
CA SER A 91 0.41 -27.15 10.66
C SER A 91 -0.38 -26.81 11.92
N ILE A 92 -0.16 -25.62 12.50
CA ILE A 92 -0.98 -25.08 13.60
C ILE A 92 -2.47 -24.99 13.23
N LEU A 93 -2.79 -24.93 11.93
CA LEU A 93 -4.16 -24.86 11.41
C LEU A 93 -4.72 -26.22 10.98
N SER A 94 -3.97 -27.32 11.14
CA SER A 94 -4.37 -28.65 10.67
C SER A 94 -5.66 -29.19 11.32
N GLY A 95 -5.98 -28.74 12.54
CA GLY A 95 -7.24 -29.06 13.22
C GLY A 95 -8.49 -28.51 12.52
N LEU A 96 -8.36 -27.58 11.57
CA LEU A 96 -9.48 -27.17 10.72
C LEU A 96 -10.06 -28.34 9.92
N ARG A 97 -9.25 -29.36 9.60
CA ARG A 97 -9.69 -30.57 8.88
C ARG A 97 -10.68 -31.40 9.68
N ASP A 98 -10.70 -31.27 11.00
CA ASP A 98 -11.65 -32.00 11.85
C ASP A 98 -13.08 -31.49 11.65
N HIS A 99 -13.23 -30.28 11.13
CA HIS A 99 -14.52 -29.62 10.99
C HIS A 99 -14.89 -29.23 9.56
N PHE A 100 -13.91 -28.99 8.69
CA PHE A 100 -14.12 -28.53 7.32
C PHE A 100 -13.40 -29.41 6.30
N GLU A 101 -13.95 -29.43 5.08
CA GLU A 101 -13.21 -29.84 3.88
C GLU A 101 -12.37 -28.64 3.42
N VAL A 102 -11.09 -28.63 3.77
CA VAL A 102 -10.23 -27.47 3.55
C VAL A 102 -9.60 -27.51 2.17
N THR A 103 -9.71 -26.42 1.43
CA THR A 103 -8.99 -26.17 0.17
C THR A 103 -8.09 -24.94 0.34
N VAL A 104 -6.79 -25.09 0.13
CA VAL A 104 -5.82 -24.00 0.17
C VAL A 104 -5.64 -23.45 -1.24
N VAL A 105 -5.90 -22.16 -1.44
CA VAL A 105 -5.73 -21.48 -2.73
C VAL A 105 -4.53 -20.54 -2.65
N CYS A 106 -3.62 -20.62 -3.62
CA CYS A 106 -2.45 -19.76 -3.69
C CYS A 106 -2.16 -19.32 -5.13
N TYR A 107 -2.00 -18.02 -5.33
CA TYR A 107 -1.54 -17.42 -6.58
C TYR A 107 -0.06 -17.07 -6.46
N LEU A 108 0.71 -17.44 -7.48
CA LEU A 108 2.16 -17.25 -7.52
C LEU A 108 2.52 -16.19 -8.56
N ARG A 109 3.51 -15.36 -8.26
CA ARG A 109 4.04 -14.33 -9.17
C ARG A 109 5.53 -14.55 -9.37
N ARG A 110 6.04 -14.38 -10.59
CA ARG A 110 7.48 -14.56 -10.84
C ARG A 110 8.31 -13.66 -9.92
N GLN A 111 9.36 -14.21 -9.32
CA GLN A 111 10.04 -13.62 -8.16
C GLN A 111 10.64 -12.23 -8.46
N ASP A 112 11.14 -11.98 -9.66
CA ASP A 112 11.60 -10.65 -10.10
C ASP A 112 10.47 -9.62 -10.14
N SER A 113 9.32 -9.98 -10.71
CA SER A 113 8.15 -9.13 -10.79
C SER A 113 7.50 -8.93 -9.42
N TRP A 114 7.55 -9.95 -8.57
CA TRP A 114 7.12 -9.87 -7.19
C TRP A 114 7.98 -8.86 -6.41
N LEU A 115 9.31 -8.95 -6.51
CA LEU A 115 10.25 -8.06 -5.82
C LEU A 115 10.00 -6.59 -6.17
N GLU A 116 9.85 -6.28 -7.46
CA GLU A 116 9.47 -4.95 -7.97
C GLU A 116 8.18 -4.45 -7.32
N SER A 117 7.16 -5.31 -7.28
CA SER A 117 5.89 -4.95 -6.69
C SER A 117 5.94 -4.83 -5.17
N TRP A 118 6.81 -5.59 -4.51
CA TRP A 118 6.99 -5.62 -3.08
C TRP A 118 7.74 -4.40 -2.57
N TYR A 119 8.77 -3.97 -3.29
CA TYR A 119 9.46 -2.71 -3.03
C TYR A 119 8.51 -1.51 -3.17
N ASN A 120 7.73 -1.46 -4.26
CA ASN A 120 6.72 -0.42 -4.47
C ASN A 120 5.68 -0.38 -3.32
N GLN A 121 5.28 -1.55 -2.80
CA GLN A 121 4.38 -1.66 -1.67
C GLN A 121 5.02 -1.13 -0.37
N HIS A 122 6.25 -1.53 -0.09
CA HIS A 122 6.98 -1.12 1.12
C HIS A 122 7.17 0.39 1.21
N VAL A 123 7.41 1.06 0.09
CA VAL A 123 7.52 2.52 0.08
C VAL A 123 6.15 3.18 0.27
N LYS A 124 5.12 2.76 -0.47
CA LYS A 124 3.78 3.42 -0.42
C LYS A 124 3.01 3.15 0.86
N TRP A 125 3.09 1.92 1.35
CA TRP A 125 2.29 1.39 2.45
C TRP A 125 3.19 0.69 3.47
N PRO A 126 4.13 1.42 4.09
CA PRO A 126 5.15 0.82 4.94
C PRO A 126 4.57 0.27 6.26
N TRP A 127 5.13 -0.87 6.67
CA TRP A 127 5.07 -1.41 8.04
C TRP A 127 6.47 -1.60 8.65
N ASP A 128 7.52 -1.55 7.82
CA ASP A 128 8.92 -1.62 8.24
C ASP A 128 9.64 -0.33 7.84
N ARG A 129 10.27 0.34 8.81
CA ARG A 129 10.95 1.62 8.58
C ARG A 129 12.19 1.45 7.70
N ALA A 130 13.01 0.45 7.95
CA ALA A 130 14.26 0.23 7.24
C ALA A 130 13.97 -0.05 5.75
N LEU A 131 13.01 -0.92 5.47
CA LEU A 131 12.63 -1.27 4.10
C LEU A 131 11.92 -0.13 3.36
N SER A 132 11.14 0.69 4.05
CA SER A 132 10.38 1.78 3.43
C SER A 132 11.21 2.94 2.88
N GLN A 133 12.45 3.09 3.37
CA GLN A 133 13.35 4.18 2.99
C GLN A 133 14.59 3.69 2.23
N ALA A 134 14.82 2.38 2.24
CA ALA A 134 15.86 1.71 1.47
C ALA A 134 15.79 2.10 -0.01
N SER A 135 16.94 2.36 -0.60
CA SER A 135 17.13 2.34 -2.05
C SER A 135 16.83 0.94 -2.61
N ALA A 136 16.64 0.85 -3.93
CA ALA A 136 16.45 -0.44 -4.59
C ALA A 136 17.62 -1.42 -4.29
N GLY A 137 18.87 -0.93 -4.25
CA GLY A 137 20.04 -1.73 -3.92
C GLY A 137 20.03 -2.26 -2.47
N GLU A 138 19.71 -1.40 -1.51
CA GLU A 138 19.59 -1.81 -0.10
C GLU A 138 18.43 -2.79 0.11
N PHE A 139 17.31 -2.61 -0.59
CA PHE A 139 16.13 -3.46 -0.45
C PHE A 139 16.36 -4.88 -0.99
N ILE A 140 16.97 -5.02 -2.18
CA ILE A 140 17.29 -6.35 -2.71
C ILE A 140 18.37 -7.05 -1.87
N GLY A 141 19.26 -6.29 -1.22
CA GLY A 141 20.22 -6.84 -0.25
C GLY A 141 19.56 -7.47 0.99
N GLN A 142 18.28 -7.20 1.24
CA GLN A 142 17.50 -7.80 2.33
C GLN A 142 16.62 -8.98 1.83
N ALA A 143 16.83 -9.47 0.62
CA ALA A 143 15.93 -10.44 -0.02
C ALA A 143 15.75 -11.76 0.73
N GLU A 144 16.75 -12.22 1.50
CA GLU A 144 16.69 -13.48 2.25
C GLU A 144 15.56 -13.50 3.30
N GLN A 145 15.13 -12.34 3.79
CA GLN A 145 14.02 -12.26 4.74
C GLN A 145 12.66 -12.58 4.08
N PHE A 146 12.57 -12.55 2.75
CA PHE A 146 11.36 -12.80 1.96
C PHE A 146 11.20 -14.29 1.59
N TYR A 147 11.52 -15.19 2.53
CA TYR A 147 11.59 -16.64 2.31
C TYR A 147 10.32 -17.27 1.70
N TRP A 148 9.15 -16.64 1.84
CA TRP A 148 7.88 -17.17 1.32
C TRP A 148 7.75 -17.10 -0.22
N ILE A 149 8.71 -16.52 -0.94
CA ILE A 149 8.76 -16.55 -2.41
C ILE A 149 9.56 -17.73 -2.98
N ASP A 150 10.17 -18.52 -2.10
CA ASP A 150 10.52 -19.91 -2.42
C ASP A 150 9.23 -20.74 -2.34
N TYR A 151 8.65 -21.00 -3.51
CA TYR A 151 7.32 -21.59 -3.60
C TYR A 151 7.29 -23.08 -3.28
N ALA A 152 8.35 -23.82 -3.58
CA ALA A 152 8.49 -25.21 -3.13
C ALA A 152 8.52 -25.26 -1.59
N TRP A 153 9.32 -24.41 -0.94
CA TRP A 153 9.36 -24.32 0.52
C TRP A 153 8.00 -23.93 1.12
N LEU A 154 7.39 -22.85 0.60
CA LEU A 154 6.09 -22.35 1.07
C LEU A 154 5.03 -23.45 0.99
N LEU A 155 4.88 -24.06 -0.20
CA LEU A 155 3.82 -25.02 -0.46
C LEU A 155 4.06 -26.34 0.25
N ALA A 156 5.31 -26.73 0.55
CA ALA A 156 5.61 -27.90 1.36
C ALA A 156 4.99 -27.79 2.78
N GLY A 157 5.05 -26.62 3.41
CA GLY A 157 4.42 -26.40 4.73
C GLY A 157 2.91 -26.56 4.69
N TRP A 158 2.25 -25.97 3.69
CA TRP A 158 0.80 -26.08 3.49
C TRP A 158 0.36 -27.49 3.10
N ARG A 159 1.14 -28.18 2.26
CA ARG A 159 0.96 -29.59 1.93
C ARG A 159 1.04 -30.46 3.19
N ASN A 160 2.05 -30.27 4.03
CA ASN A 160 2.18 -31.09 5.25
C ASN A 160 0.95 -30.90 6.17
N ALA A 161 0.37 -29.69 6.19
CA ALA A 161 -0.81 -29.36 6.98
C ALA A 161 -2.13 -29.86 6.37
N PHE A 162 -2.28 -29.91 5.04
CA PHE A 162 -3.58 -30.17 4.39
C PHE A 162 -3.59 -31.27 3.32
N GLY A 163 -2.43 -31.70 2.80
CA GLY A 163 -2.29 -32.69 1.73
C GLY A 163 -2.31 -32.07 0.33
N ASP A 164 -1.63 -32.71 -0.63
CA ASP A 164 -1.46 -32.19 -2.01
C ASP A 164 -2.80 -31.95 -2.71
N ASP A 165 -3.76 -32.88 -2.59
CA ASP A 165 -5.07 -32.81 -3.26
C ASP A 165 -5.91 -31.58 -2.84
N ASN A 166 -5.57 -31.01 -1.68
CA ASN A 166 -6.25 -29.84 -1.11
C ASN A 166 -5.59 -28.52 -1.49
N LEU A 167 -4.45 -28.53 -2.19
CA LEU A 167 -3.77 -27.31 -2.66
C LEU A 167 -4.20 -26.99 -4.10
N ARG A 168 -4.67 -25.76 -4.32
CA ARG A 168 -5.04 -25.22 -5.63
C ARG A 168 -4.14 -24.05 -5.96
N ILE A 169 -3.14 -24.34 -6.79
CA ILE A 169 -2.10 -23.39 -7.17
C ILE A 169 -2.44 -22.74 -8.51
N ARG A 170 -2.23 -21.43 -8.59
CA ARG A 170 -2.42 -20.62 -9.79
C ARG A 170 -1.21 -19.73 -10.03
N VAL A 171 -1.03 -19.34 -11.28
CA VAL A 171 -0.01 -18.39 -11.68
C VAL A 171 -0.68 -17.06 -12.02
N PHE A 172 -0.20 -15.99 -11.39
CA PHE A 172 -0.65 -14.62 -11.60
C PHE A 172 -0.06 -14.05 -12.91
N GLU A 173 -0.45 -14.65 -14.03
CA GLU A 173 -0.17 -14.19 -15.39
C GLU A 173 -1.47 -14.23 -16.18
N ARG A 174 -1.83 -13.12 -16.84
CA ARG A 174 -3.13 -12.96 -17.50
C ARG A 174 -3.41 -14.08 -18.50
N GLU A 175 -2.38 -14.52 -19.21
CA GLU A 175 -2.44 -15.58 -20.21
C GLU A 175 -2.63 -16.98 -19.61
N GLN A 176 -2.43 -17.13 -18.30
CA GLN A 176 -2.62 -18.37 -17.54
C GLN A 176 -3.89 -18.36 -16.67
N LEU A 177 -4.61 -17.23 -16.58
CA LEU A 177 -5.85 -17.11 -15.84
C LEU A 177 -7.05 -17.49 -16.71
N THR A 178 -8.07 -18.05 -16.08
CA THR A 178 -9.39 -18.25 -16.69
C THR A 178 -10.19 -16.95 -16.62
N GLY A 179 -10.09 -16.12 -17.66
CA GLY A 179 -10.76 -14.82 -17.67
C GLY A 179 -10.04 -13.78 -16.81
N SER A 180 -10.79 -13.00 -16.03
CA SER A 180 -10.25 -12.09 -15.01
C SER A 180 -9.67 -12.85 -13.80
N LEU A 181 -8.94 -12.15 -12.94
CA LEU A 181 -8.45 -12.73 -11.68
C LEU A 181 -9.61 -13.19 -10.78
N GLU A 182 -10.66 -12.39 -10.71
CA GLU A 182 -11.86 -12.68 -9.93
C GLU A 182 -12.65 -13.85 -10.54
N GLU A 183 -12.71 -13.94 -11.87
CA GLU A 183 -13.34 -15.07 -12.58
C GLU A 183 -12.57 -16.38 -12.34
N ASP A 184 -11.23 -16.37 -12.42
CA ASP A 184 -10.41 -17.55 -12.12
C ASP A 184 -10.58 -17.99 -10.66
N PHE A 185 -10.61 -17.02 -9.72
CA PHE A 185 -10.87 -17.30 -8.32
C PHE A 185 -12.28 -17.85 -8.08
N ALA A 186 -13.28 -17.31 -8.77
CA ALA A 186 -14.66 -17.79 -8.68
C ALA A 186 -14.77 -19.23 -9.15
N ALA A 187 -14.16 -19.56 -10.30
CA ALA A 187 -14.12 -20.91 -10.85
C ALA A 187 -13.49 -21.92 -9.89
N LEU A 188 -12.38 -21.54 -9.23
CA LEU A 188 -11.75 -22.36 -8.19
C LEU A 188 -12.67 -22.65 -6.99
N CYS A 189 -13.49 -21.67 -6.63
CA CYS A 189 -14.37 -21.77 -5.48
C CYS A 189 -15.70 -22.48 -5.79
N GLY A 190 -16.06 -22.60 -7.07
CA GLY A 190 -17.39 -23.04 -7.51
C GLY A 190 -18.44 -21.94 -7.34
N ILE A 191 -18.04 -20.68 -7.54
CA ILE A 191 -18.90 -19.50 -7.49
C ILE A 191 -19.33 -19.15 -8.91
N ASP A 192 -20.62 -18.86 -9.11
CA ASP A 192 -21.12 -18.30 -10.36
C ASP A 192 -20.84 -16.78 -10.38
N ALA A 193 -19.75 -16.39 -11.04
CA ALA A 193 -19.34 -14.99 -11.16
C ALA A 193 -20.37 -14.14 -11.94
N GLY A 194 -21.17 -14.74 -12.82
CA GLY A 194 -22.16 -14.02 -13.63
C GLY A 194 -23.34 -13.46 -12.83
N GLN A 195 -23.52 -13.91 -11.59
CA GLN A 195 -24.53 -13.38 -10.66
C GLN A 195 -23.95 -12.33 -9.69
N LEU A 196 -22.67 -11.99 -9.82
CA LEU A 196 -21.97 -11.06 -8.95
C LEU A 196 -21.76 -9.74 -9.69
N GLY A 197 -21.68 -8.64 -8.94
CA GLY A 197 -21.30 -7.35 -9.51
C GLY A 197 -19.84 -7.36 -9.96
N ASP A 198 -19.56 -6.54 -10.97
CA ASP A 198 -18.23 -6.42 -11.55
C ASP A 198 -17.16 -6.11 -10.49
N PRO A 199 -15.92 -6.58 -10.67
CA PRO A 199 -14.79 -6.12 -9.90
C PRO A 199 -14.74 -4.59 -9.92
N VAL A 200 -14.60 -3.99 -8.74
CA VAL A 200 -14.32 -2.56 -8.67
C VAL A 200 -13.01 -2.35 -9.42
N ALA A 201 -13.03 -1.54 -10.49
CA ALA A 201 -11.84 -1.23 -11.28
C ALA A 201 -10.69 -0.76 -10.36
N GLY A 202 -9.84 -1.71 -9.97
CA GLY A 202 -8.67 -1.43 -9.17
C GLY A 202 -7.59 -0.95 -10.12
N SER A 203 -7.16 0.30 -9.99
CA SER A 203 -5.93 0.75 -10.65
C SER A 203 -4.75 0.04 -9.97
N ASN A 204 -4.49 -1.20 -10.34
CA ASN A 204 -3.28 -1.95 -9.99
C ASN A 204 -2.07 -1.44 -10.79
N ASP A 205 -2.02 -0.14 -11.06
CA ASP A 205 -0.84 0.46 -11.66
C ASP A 205 0.16 0.69 -10.54
N SER A 206 1.24 -0.08 -10.58
CA SER A 206 2.50 0.23 -9.91
C SER A 206 2.80 1.73 -10.04
N ALA A 207 3.26 2.33 -8.94
CA ALA A 207 3.74 3.70 -9.03
C ALA A 207 5.01 3.72 -9.91
N PRO A 208 5.21 4.74 -10.76
CA PRO A 208 6.44 4.91 -11.51
C PRO A 208 7.68 4.82 -10.60
N PRO A 209 8.80 4.23 -11.04
CA PRO A 209 10.00 4.12 -10.23
C PRO A 209 10.49 5.45 -9.66
N GLU A 210 10.42 6.54 -10.43
CA GLU A 210 10.84 7.87 -10.01
C GLU A 210 9.89 8.46 -8.95
N ALA A 211 8.59 8.13 -9.04
CA ALA A 211 7.65 8.49 -7.98
C ALA A 211 7.99 7.76 -6.68
N ILE A 212 8.39 6.50 -6.76
CA ILE A 212 8.82 5.71 -5.60
C ILE A 212 10.15 6.23 -5.03
N GLU A 213 11.10 6.60 -5.89
CA GLU A 213 12.34 7.27 -5.49
C GLU A 213 12.04 8.57 -4.73
N PHE A 214 11.09 9.38 -5.17
CA PHE A 214 10.69 10.56 -4.40
C PHE A 214 10.01 10.19 -3.06
N LEU A 215 9.06 9.25 -3.09
CA LEU A 215 8.24 8.89 -1.92
C LEU A 215 9.04 8.24 -0.78
N ARG A 216 10.10 7.46 -1.08
CA ARG A 216 10.90 6.81 -0.02
C ARG A 216 11.62 7.81 0.89
N HIS A 217 11.83 9.04 0.41
CA HIS A 217 12.42 10.13 1.20
C HIS A 217 11.40 10.90 2.06
N LEU A 218 10.10 10.59 1.96
CA LEU A 218 9.04 11.31 2.67
C LEU A 218 8.62 10.68 4.00
N LYS A 219 9.34 9.69 4.53
CA LYS A 219 9.04 9.02 5.81
C LYS A 219 7.55 8.66 5.94
N LEU A 220 7.00 7.97 4.94
CA LEU A 220 5.56 7.69 4.87
C LEU A 220 5.05 6.83 6.02
N ILE A 221 5.93 6.10 6.71
CA ILE A 221 5.59 5.30 7.89
C ILE A 221 5.14 6.16 9.08
N ASP A 222 5.59 7.41 9.14
CA ASP A 222 5.21 8.36 10.19
C ASP A 222 3.87 9.07 9.90
N LYS A 223 3.22 8.73 8.78
CA LYS A 223 1.98 9.36 8.33
C LYS A 223 0.82 8.39 8.47
N LEU A 224 -0.28 8.90 9.01
CA LEU A 224 -1.52 8.14 9.20
C LEU A 224 -2.22 7.89 7.84
N GLY A 225 -3.18 6.96 7.84
CA GLY A 225 -3.69 6.31 6.63
C GLY A 225 -4.19 7.25 5.53
N ASP A 226 -5.01 8.25 5.88
CA ASP A 226 -5.62 9.17 4.90
C ASP A 226 -4.62 10.21 4.41
N GLU A 227 -3.77 10.69 5.32
CA GLU A 227 -2.72 11.67 5.08
C GLU A 227 -1.71 11.11 4.09
N ARG A 228 -1.24 9.89 4.38
CA ARG A 228 -0.37 9.10 3.50
C ARG A 228 -1.01 8.88 2.14
N LEU A 229 -2.28 8.48 2.10
CA LEU A 229 -3.01 8.26 0.85
C LEU A 229 -3.07 9.52 -0.02
N VAL A 230 -3.29 10.70 0.58
CA VAL A 230 -3.26 11.97 -0.14
C VAL A 230 -1.89 12.25 -0.72
N VAL A 231 -0.81 12.08 0.05
CA VAL A 231 0.56 12.30 -0.43
C VAL A 231 0.90 11.34 -1.57
N VAL A 232 0.77 10.03 -1.34
CA VAL A 232 1.10 8.98 -2.32
C VAL A 232 0.33 9.18 -3.62
N ARG A 233 -1.01 9.34 -3.57
CA ARG A 233 -1.82 9.54 -4.78
C ARG A 233 -1.46 10.82 -5.52
N THR A 234 -1.18 11.90 -4.79
CA THR A 234 -0.84 13.18 -5.42
C THR A 234 0.49 13.08 -6.16
N VAL A 235 1.52 12.53 -5.52
CA VAL A 235 2.84 12.33 -6.15
C VAL A 235 2.72 11.40 -7.36
N VAL A 236 2.12 10.22 -7.22
CA VAL A 236 1.99 9.26 -8.33
C VAL A 236 1.26 9.88 -9.53
N ASN A 237 0.19 10.64 -9.29
CA ASN A 237 -0.54 11.32 -10.36
C ASN A 237 0.26 12.43 -11.04
N ILE A 238 1.08 13.17 -10.29
CA ILE A 238 1.98 14.19 -10.84
C ILE A 238 2.98 13.54 -11.81
N PHE A 239 3.66 12.49 -11.37
CA PHE A 239 4.64 11.79 -12.20
C PHE A 239 4.03 11.25 -13.49
N ARG A 240 2.82 10.66 -13.40
CA ARG A 240 2.09 10.16 -14.58
C ARG A 240 1.66 11.28 -15.54
N ARG A 241 1.08 12.37 -15.02
CA ARG A 241 0.53 13.44 -15.87
C ARG A 241 1.60 14.31 -16.53
N ASN A 242 2.74 14.46 -15.88
CA ASN A 242 3.81 15.31 -16.36
C ASN A 242 4.86 14.54 -17.19
N GLY A 243 4.62 13.26 -17.50
CA GLY A 243 5.55 12.45 -18.28
C GLY A 243 6.90 12.23 -17.62
N LEU A 244 6.95 12.22 -16.28
CA LEU A 244 8.19 12.06 -15.50
C LEU A 244 8.55 10.59 -15.22
N ALA A 245 7.78 9.66 -15.78
CA ALA A 245 7.97 8.21 -15.65
C ALA A 245 8.74 7.68 -16.86
N HIS A 246 10.06 7.61 -16.74
CA HIS A 246 10.97 7.17 -17.80
C HIS A 246 11.37 5.71 -17.59
N GLU A 247 11.59 5.33 -16.34
CA GLU A 247 11.99 3.97 -15.96
C GLU A 247 10.77 3.07 -15.79
N LYS A 248 10.95 1.78 -16.14
CA LYS A 248 9.93 0.75 -15.94
C LYS A 248 10.22 -0.17 -14.76
N HIS A 249 11.48 -0.24 -14.35
CA HIS A 249 12.00 -1.22 -13.39
C HIS A 249 12.93 -0.57 -12.39
N PHE A 250 12.99 -1.13 -11.18
CA PHE A 250 13.90 -0.67 -10.12
C PHE A 250 15.31 -1.24 -10.26
N TRP A 251 15.47 -2.35 -10.97
CA TRP A 251 16.77 -3.02 -11.17
C TRP A 251 17.05 -3.31 -12.66
N PRO A 252 18.35 -3.42 -13.04
CA PRO A 252 18.76 -3.88 -14.36
C PRO A 252 18.10 -5.21 -14.75
N ALA A 253 17.99 -5.45 -16.06
CA ALA A 253 17.41 -6.69 -16.57
C ALA A 253 18.20 -7.92 -16.10
N LYS A 254 19.54 -7.85 -16.11
CA LYS A 254 20.40 -8.93 -15.62
C LYS A 254 20.12 -9.27 -14.15
N VAL A 255 20.08 -8.27 -13.26
CA VAL A 255 19.82 -8.46 -11.82
C VAL A 255 18.46 -9.12 -11.60
N ARG A 256 17.42 -8.69 -12.32
CA ARG A 256 16.08 -9.29 -12.22
C ARG A 256 16.06 -10.73 -12.73
N ARG A 257 16.75 -11.02 -13.85
CA ARG A 257 16.90 -12.38 -14.38
C ARG A 257 17.61 -13.29 -13.37
N GLU A 258 18.72 -12.84 -12.81
CA GLU A 258 19.49 -13.57 -11.81
C GLU A 258 18.67 -13.84 -10.56
N TYR A 259 17.93 -12.84 -10.08
CA TYR A 259 17.02 -13.00 -8.95
C TYR A 259 15.95 -14.07 -9.20
N ALA A 260 15.33 -14.08 -10.39
CA ALA A 260 14.38 -15.14 -10.75
C ALA A 260 15.05 -16.52 -10.88
N ALA A 261 16.29 -16.57 -11.38
CA ALA A 261 17.04 -17.81 -11.56
C ALA A 261 17.40 -18.51 -10.23
N GLN A 262 17.54 -17.76 -9.13
CA GLN A 262 17.76 -18.32 -7.78
C GLN A 262 16.66 -19.31 -7.36
N PHE A 263 15.45 -19.17 -7.92
CA PHE A 263 14.29 -19.99 -7.60
C PHE A 263 13.96 -21.01 -8.70
N ALA A 264 14.87 -21.28 -9.64
CA ALA A 264 14.59 -22.15 -10.78
C ALA A 264 14.16 -23.57 -10.36
N ASP A 265 14.87 -24.18 -9.41
CA ASP A 265 14.56 -25.53 -8.93
C ASP A 265 13.23 -25.57 -8.16
N SER A 266 13.01 -24.57 -7.29
CA SER A 266 11.76 -24.38 -6.57
C SER A 266 10.57 -24.24 -7.53
N ASN A 267 10.72 -23.39 -8.56
CA ASN A 267 9.70 -23.18 -9.58
C ASN A 267 9.46 -24.44 -10.44
N LYS A 268 10.51 -25.19 -10.76
CA LYS A 268 10.43 -26.46 -11.49
C LYS A 268 9.63 -27.49 -10.71
N GLU A 269 9.91 -27.66 -9.41
CA GLU A 269 9.14 -28.57 -8.54
C GLU A 269 7.66 -28.21 -8.53
N VAL A 270 7.34 -26.93 -8.37
CA VAL A 270 5.95 -26.45 -8.33
C VAL A 270 5.24 -26.67 -9.67
N ALA A 271 5.89 -26.39 -10.79
CA ALA A 271 5.35 -26.59 -12.13
C ALA A 271 4.98 -28.05 -12.38
N THR A 272 5.88 -28.98 -12.04
CA THR A 272 5.64 -30.42 -12.22
C THR A 272 4.56 -30.92 -11.26
N ARG A 273 4.67 -30.63 -9.96
CA ARG A 273 3.79 -31.20 -8.95
C ARG A 273 2.37 -30.65 -8.99
N TYR A 274 2.20 -29.33 -9.05
CA TYR A 274 0.89 -28.70 -8.85
C TYR A 274 0.21 -28.27 -10.15
N LEU A 275 0.95 -28.17 -11.26
CA LEU A 275 0.40 -27.85 -12.58
C LEU A 275 0.52 -29.00 -13.58
N GLY A 276 1.03 -30.16 -13.16
CA GLY A 276 1.15 -31.36 -14.00
C GLY A 276 2.01 -31.16 -15.24
N ARG A 277 2.94 -30.21 -15.21
CA ARG A 277 3.77 -29.87 -16.36
C ARG A 277 4.87 -30.90 -16.56
N ALA A 278 5.28 -31.09 -17.82
CA ALA A 278 6.42 -31.94 -18.16
C ALA A 278 7.72 -31.42 -17.51
N ASP A 279 8.67 -32.31 -17.29
CA ASP A 279 9.95 -31.94 -16.69
C ASP A 279 10.66 -30.85 -17.51
N GLY A 280 11.08 -29.77 -16.85
CA GLY A 280 11.72 -28.62 -17.50
C GLY A 280 10.76 -27.58 -18.11
N ALA A 281 9.44 -27.83 -18.12
CA ALA A 281 8.48 -26.80 -18.49
C ALA A 281 8.44 -25.68 -17.42
N PRO A 282 8.41 -24.39 -17.82
CA PRO A 282 8.52 -23.29 -16.87
C PRO A 282 7.24 -23.15 -16.04
N LEU A 283 7.34 -22.63 -14.81
CA LEU A 283 6.19 -22.21 -13.99
C LEU A 283 5.53 -20.92 -14.53
N PHE A 284 6.36 -20.00 -15.02
CA PHE A 284 5.96 -18.68 -15.52
C PHE A 284 6.17 -18.63 -17.02
N MET A 285 5.14 -18.25 -17.78
CA MET A 285 5.17 -18.21 -19.25
C MET A 285 5.67 -16.87 -19.77
N ALA A 286 5.56 -15.81 -18.96
CA ALA A 286 6.13 -14.53 -19.32
C ALA A 286 7.64 -14.66 -19.60
N PRO A 287 8.18 -13.98 -20.62
CA PRO A 287 9.60 -14.07 -20.94
C PRO A 287 10.45 -13.53 -19.80
N LEU A 288 11.58 -14.19 -19.53
CA LEU A 288 12.56 -13.69 -18.57
C LEU A 288 13.10 -12.33 -19.02
N PRO A 289 13.51 -11.46 -18.07
CA PRO A 289 14.19 -10.21 -18.42
C PRO A 289 15.41 -10.46 -19.32
N GLY A 290 15.81 -9.45 -20.09
CA GLY A 290 17.06 -9.48 -20.85
C GLY A 290 18.31 -9.55 -19.96
N THR A 291 19.47 -9.34 -20.56
CA THR A 291 20.78 -9.38 -19.87
C THR A 291 21.42 -8.01 -19.71
N ASP A 292 20.67 -6.94 -19.94
CA ASP A 292 21.17 -5.56 -19.77
C ASP A 292 21.53 -5.28 -18.30
N GLU A 293 22.73 -4.74 -18.11
CA GLU A 293 23.33 -4.40 -16.80
C GLU A 293 23.17 -2.93 -16.46
N THR A 294 22.68 -2.12 -17.40
CA THR A 294 22.55 -0.67 -17.22
C THR A 294 21.61 -0.38 -16.04
N PRO A 295 22.08 0.30 -14.99
CA PRO A 295 21.25 0.65 -13.85
C PRO A 295 20.19 1.68 -14.24
N PRO A 296 18.91 1.46 -13.87
CA PRO A 296 17.87 2.47 -14.00
C PRO A 296 18.29 3.77 -13.30
N ARG A 297 18.00 4.92 -13.91
CA ARG A 297 18.33 6.23 -13.34
C ARG A 297 17.06 6.96 -12.94
N PHE A 298 16.76 6.95 -11.65
CA PHE A 298 15.61 7.67 -11.10
C PHE A 298 15.90 9.16 -10.96
N GLN A 299 15.86 9.90 -12.07
CA GLN A 299 16.14 11.33 -12.06
C GLN A 299 14.95 12.11 -11.49
N LEU A 300 15.14 12.71 -10.32
CA LEU A 300 14.25 13.75 -9.81
C LEU A 300 14.54 15.07 -10.51
N PRO A 301 13.53 15.93 -10.79
CA PRO A 301 13.78 17.25 -11.35
C PRO A 301 14.75 18.05 -10.49
N ALA A 302 15.66 18.79 -11.10
CA ALA A 302 16.57 19.69 -10.38
C ALA A 302 15.82 20.89 -9.77
N VAL A 303 16.42 21.56 -8.80
CA VAL A 303 15.90 22.83 -8.27
C VAL A 303 16.12 23.93 -9.32
N PRO A 304 15.11 24.77 -9.65
CA PRO A 304 13.82 24.96 -8.96
C PRO A 304 12.67 24.07 -9.45
N ALA A 305 12.81 23.39 -10.59
CA ALA A 305 11.73 22.62 -11.23
C ALA A 305 11.10 21.55 -10.32
N LEU A 306 11.87 20.97 -9.39
CA LEU A 306 11.37 20.08 -8.33
C LEU A 306 10.17 20.67 -7.58
N TYR A 307 10.26 21.96 -7.23
CA TYR A 307 9.23 22.63 -6.46
C TYR A 307 7.98 22.86 -7.28
N ASP A 308 8.14 23.41 -8.48
CA ASP A 308 7.00 23.73 -9.34
C ASP A 308 6.27 22.48 -9.81
N THR A 309 7.01 21.42 -10.10
CA THR A 309 6.46 20.20 -10.68
C THR A 309 5.86 19.27 -9.63
N ILE A 310 6.51 19.11 -8.47
CA ILE A 310 6.16 18.08 -7.49
C ILE A 310 5.75 18.69 -6.14
N VAL A 311 6.62 19.49 -5.51
CA VAL A 311 6.42 19.93 -4.12
C VAL A 311 5.21 20.85 -3.97
N ASN A 312 5.12 21.90 -4.79
CA ASN A 312 4.07 22.91 -4.72
C ASN A 312 2.68 22.31 -4.91
N PRO A 313 2.44 21.43 -5.91
CA PRO A 313 1.17 20.71 -6.02
C PRO A 313 0.81 19.87 -4.79
N VAL A 314 1.77 19.13 -4.21
CA VAL A 314 1.54 18.31 -3.00
C VAL A 314 1.18 19.20 -1.81
N VAL A 315 1.96 20.25 -1.57
CA VAL A 315 1.74 21.23 -0.50
C VAL A 315 0.38 21.90 -0.65
N ARG A 316 0.04 22.39 -1.85
CA ARG A 316 -1.28 22.99 -2.14
C ARG A 316 -2.42 22.03 -1.84
N ARG A 317 -2.29 20.77 -2.21
CA ARG A 317 -3.31 19.73 -1.96
C ARG A 317 -3.51 19.50 -0.47
N LEU A 318 -2.43 19.41 0.31
CA LEU A 318 -2.49 19.27 1.77
C LEU A 318 -3.09 20.51 2.43
N LEU A 319 -2.64 21.71 2.07
CA LEU A 319 -3.19 22.98 2.58
C LEU A 319 -4.71 23.07 2.34
N TRP A 320 -5.15 22.73 1.13
CA TRP A 320 -6.58 22.72 0.80
C TRP A 320 -7.35 21.70 1.66
N ARG A 321 -6.82 20.49 1.86
CA ARG A 321 -7.46 19.47 2.71
C ARG A 321 -7.59 19.92 4.15
N VAL A 322 -6.53 20.49 4.75
CA VAL A 322 -6.55 21.02 6.12
C VAL A 322 -7.65 22.08 6.26
N LEU A 323 -7.64 23.10 5.40
CA LEU A 323 -8.59 24.21 5.49
C LEU A 323 -10.03 23.74 5.24
N SER A 324 -10.26 22.85 4.28
CA SER A 324 -11.59 22.32 3.98
C SER A 324 -12.23 21.62 5.18
N LEU A 325 -11.44 20.85 5.95
CA LEU A 325 -11.93 20.19 7.15
C LEU A 325 -12.19 21.17 8.30
N GLN A 326 -11.34 22.19 8.44
CA GLN A 326 -11.53 23.24 9.44
C GLN A 326 -12.82 24.04 9.17
N ASP A 327 -13.07 24.40 7.91
CA ASP A 327 -14.28 25.13 7.51
C ASP A 327 -15.53 24.27 7.74
N GLN A 328 -15.52 23.00 7.35
CA GLN A 328 -16.63 22.06 7.62
C GLN A 328 -16.92 21.89 9.12
N ALA A 329 -15.89 21.80 9.96
CA ALA A 329 -16.05 21.72 11.42
C ALA A 329 -16.57 23.05 12.03
N ALA A 330 -16.26 24.19 11.41
CA ALA A 330 -16.83 25.48 11.82
C ALA A 330 -18.31 25.60 11.45
N GLU A 331 -18.72 25.09 10.28
CA GLU A 331 -20.12 25.05 9.83
C GLU A 331 -20.99 24.16 10.71
N HIS A 332 -20.52 22.96 11.08
CA HIS A 332 -21.23 22.06 11.99
C HIS A 332 -21.48 22.72 13.35
N ARG A 333 -20.47 23.40 13.90
CA ARG A 333 -20.62 24.17 15.16
C ARG A 333 -21.63 25.32 15.05
N ARG A 334 -21.80 25.92 13.88
CA ARG A 334 -22.80 26.97 13.62
C ARG A 334 -24.22 26.42 13.44
N HIS A 335 -24.38 25.20 12.94
CA HIS A 335 -25.69 24.57 12.70
C HIS A 335 -26.21 23.77 13.90
N GLY A 336 -25.32 23.25 14.76
CA GLY A 336 -25.69 22.55 16.00
C GLY A 336 -26.06 23.45 17.19
N ARG A 337 -25.87 24.77 17.07
CA ARG A 337 -26.39 25.76 18.04
C ARG A 337 -27.51 26.54 17.35
N GLY A 338 -28.73 26.43 17.86
CA GLY A 338 -29.85 27.27 17.43
C GLY A 338 -29.42 28.74 17.35
N ARG A 339 -29.87 29.44 16.30
CA ARG A 339 -29.57 30.87 16.07
C ARG A 339 -29.86 31.71 17.32
N PRO A 340 -29.05 32.75 17.58
CA PRO A 340 -29.52 34.07 17.20
C PRO A 340 -28.47 34.98 16.52
N VAL A 341 -29.01 35.74 15.56
CA VAL A 341 -28.86 37.19 15.27
C VAL A 341 -27.49 37.90 15.41
N THR A 342 -27.20 38.66 14.35
CA THR A 342 -26.18 39.69 14.05
C THR A 342 -25.46 40.40 15.21
N LEU A 343 -24.13 40.61 15.06
CA LEU A 343 -23.50 41.93 15.27
C LEU A 343 -22.13 42.06 14.57
N VAL A 344 -21.83 43.30 14.18
CA VAL A 344 -20.77 43.81 13.31
C VAL A 344 -19.62 44.47 14.13
N HIS A 345 -18.43 44.56 13.52
CA HIS A 345 -17.21 45.36 13.83
C HIS A 345 -16.24 44.92 14.96
N ARG A 346 -14.96 44.68 14.60
CA ARG A 346 -13.87 45.69 14.65
C ARG A 346 -12.55 45.17 14.07
N LEU A 347 -12.02 45.91 13.10
CA LEU A 347 -10.59 46.03 12.82
C LEU A 347 -9.93 46.85 13.93
N LYS A 348 -8.75 46.44 14.40
CA LYS A 348 -7.62 47.36 14.66
C LYS A 348 -6.32 46.60 14.84
N ALA A 349 -5.31 47.12 14.14
CA ALA A 349 -3.92 46.73 14.16
C ALA A 349 -3.29 46.85 15.55
N HIS A 350 -2.35 45.97 15.86
CA HIS A 350 -1.18 46.28 16.70
C HIS A 350 0.02 45.55 16.08
N GLY A 351 0.78 46.30 15.29
CA GLY A 351 2.20 46.01 15.11
C GLY A 351 2.95 46.69 16.25
N GLN A 352 3.84 45.96 16.91
CA GLN A 352 5.10 46.45 17.49
C GLN A 352 5.84 45.35 18.28
N GLU A 353 6.03 44.18 17.66
CA GLU A 353 6.86 43.12 18.29
C GLU A 353 7.73 42.37 17.26
N TRP A 354 8.11 43.05 16.17
CA TRP A 354 8.72 42.40 15.00
C TRP A 354 10.05 43.01 14.53
N LEU A 355 10.78 43.73 15.39
CA LEU A 355 12.08 44.33 15.02
C LEU A 355 13.25 43.98 15.95
N SER A 356 13.07 43.23 17.04
CA SER A 356 14.15 42.93 18.00
C SER A 356 14.78 41.54 17.89
N ARG A 357 14.37 40.68 16.94
CA ARG A 357 14.91 39.31 16.80
C ARG A 357 15.80 39.08 15.58
N LEU A 358 16.39 40.13 15.02
CA LEU A 358 17.37 40.02 13.92
C LEU A 358 18.81 40.24 14.39
N ARG A 359 19.35 39.35 15.23
CA ARG A 359 20.80 39.19 15.42
C ARG A 359 21.18 37.71 15.42
N GLY A 360 22.09 37.35 14.52
CA GLY A 360 22.48 35.98 14.15
C GLY A 360 22.50 35.88 12.61
N LEU A 361 23.59 36.35 12.00
CA LEU A 361 23.74 36.52 10.54
C LEU A 361 24.89 35.65 10.02
N THR A 362 24.55 34.43 9.61
CA THR A 362 25.20 33.66 8.53
C THR A 362 24.15 32.64 8.04
N GLY A 363 23.57 32.81 6.82
CA GLY A 363 22.63 31.83 6.22
C GLY A 363 21.32 32.34 5.57
N ARG A 364 20.98 33.64 5.64
CA ARG A 364 19.65 34.15 5.24
C ARG A 364 19.27 34.07 3.74
N SER A 365 20.21 34.06 2.79
CA SER A 365 19.86 34.17 1.37
C SER A 365 19.21 32.91 0.82
N THR A 366 19.67 31.73 1.26
CA THR A 366 19.20 30.43 0.77
C THR A 366 17.82 30.08 1.31
N ASP A 367 17.55 30.27 2.61
CA ASP A 367 16.22 30.10 3.22
C ASP A 367 15.16 31.01 2.57
N LEU A 368 15.49 32.29 2.32
CA LEU A 368 14.59 33.20 1.62
C LEU A 368 14.33 32.77 0.17
N ARG A 369 15.36 32.30 -0.55
CA ARG A 369 15.24 31.83 -1.94
C ARG A 369 14.38 30.59 -2.04
N LEU A 370 14.53 29.62 -1.15
CA LEU A 370 13.75 28.38 -1.13
C LEU A 370 12.33 28.57 -0.60
N ARG A 371 12.11 29.45 0.39
CA ARG A 371 10.75 29.88 0.75
C ARG A 371 10.04 30.56 -0.41
N SER A 372 10.78 31.23 -1.29
CA SER A 372 10.22 31.79 -2.52
C SER A 372 9.83 30.72 -3.53
N LEU A 373 10.52 29.56 -3.55
CA LEU A 373 10.18 28.41 -4.40
C LEU A 373 8.87 27.74 -4.02
N MET A 374 8.40 27.90 -2.77
CA MET A 374 7.07 27.41 -2.36
C MET A 374 5.90 28.26 -2.91
N ASP A 375 6.21 29.26 -3.75
CA ASP A 375 5.25 30.15 -4.40
C ASP A 375 4.21 30.72 -3.43
N LEU A 376 4.70 31.17 -2.26
CA LEU A 376 3.85 31.70 -1.19
C LEU A 376 2.97 32.88 -1.65
N ARG A 377 3.40 33.61 -2.68
CA ARG A 377 2.70 34.81 -3.16
C ARG A 377 1.47 34.45 -3.99
N ALA A 378 1.50 33.35 -4.75
CA ALA A 378 0.35 32.90 -5.51
C ALA A 378 -0.72 32.19 -4.65
N LEU A 379 -0.42 31.87 -3.39
CA LEU A 379 -1.38 31.21 -2.50
C LEU A 379 -2.43 32.19 -1.94
N PRO A 380 -3.71 31.78 -1.84
CA PRO A 380 -4.73 32.50 -1.09
C PRO A 380 -4.28 32.82 0.34
N LEU A 381 -4.77 33.93 0.91
CA LEU A 381 -4.29 34.44 2.20
C LEU A 381 -4.26 33.38 3.33
N ARG A 382 -5.33 32.59 3.47
CA ARG A 382 -5.42 31.52 4.49
C ARG A 382 -4.40 30.40 4.25
N GLN A 383 -4.23 29.95 3.00
CA GLN A 383 -3.24 28.93 2.63
C GLN A 383 -1.81 29.44 2.89
N ARG A 384 -1.53 30.69 2.50
CA ARG A 384 -0.25 31.35 2.77
C ARG A 384 0.04 31.48 4.27
N GLN A 385 -0.96 31.83 5.08
CA GLN A 385 -0.80 31.91 6.54
C GLN A 385 -0.50 30.54 7.14
N LEU A 386 -1.24 29.50 6.73
CA LEU A 386 -1.03 28.14 7.19
C LEU A 386 0.35 27.60 6.78
N LEU A 387 0.76 27.81 5.53
CA LEU A 387 2.09 27.39 5.07
C LEU A 387 3.21 28.13 5.80
N ARG A 388 3.06 29.43 6.11
CA ARG A 388 4.01 30.15 6.96
C ARG A 388 4.11 29.58 8.37
N GLN A 389 3.00 29.10 8.93
CA GLN A 389 3.02 28.44 10.25
C GLN A 389 3.76 27.10 10.16
N ALA A 390 3.51 26.30 9.13
CA ALA A 390 4.21 25.04 8.88
C ALA A 390 5.72 25.25 8.73
N LEU A 391 6.13 26.20 7.87
CA LEU A 391 7.53 26.55 7.65
C LEU A 391 8.24 27.02 8.93
N LYS A 392 7.54 27.75 9.81
CA LYS A 392 8.08 28.17 11.11
C LYS A 392 8.21 27.01 12.10
N ALA A 393 7.28 26.06 12.08
CA ALA A 393 7.27 24.93 13.01
C ALA A 393 8.40 23.93 12.73
N VAL A 394 8.82 23.83 11.47
CA VAL A 394 9.81 22.86 11.00
C VAL A 394 11.26 23.25 11.30
N ASN A 395 11.54 24.52 11.61
CA ASN A 395 12.86 25.12 11.87
C ASN A 395 14.07 24.27 11.44
N ASN A 396 14.42 24.32 10.14
CA ASN A 396 15.59 23.62 9.64
C ASN A 396 16.74 24.62 9.46
N ASP A 397 17.68 24.62 10.39
CA ASP A 397 18.84 25.52 10.38
C ASP A 397 19.93 25.05 9.38
N GLU A 398 19.81 23.82 8.85
CA GLU A 398 20.76 23.28 7.87
C GLU A 398 20.37 23.61 6.42
N ILE A 399 21.33 24.13 5.65
CA ILE A 399 21.18 24.42 4.22
C ILE A 399 21.49 23.14 3.42
N PRO A 400 20.57 22.65 2.57
CA PRO A 400 20.76 21.47 1.76
C PRO A 400 21.63 21.80 0.55
N ASN A 401 22.22 20.77 -0.04
CA ASN A 401 22.84 20.88 -1.34
C ASN A 401 21.77 21.07 -2.42
N LEU A 402 21.68 22.26 -3.03
CA LEU A 402 20.64 22.57 -4.02
C LEU A 402 20.82 21.83 -5.35
N ASP A 403 22.02 21.31 -5.60
CA ASP A 403 22.32 20.49 -6.77
C ASP A 403 21.90 19.02 -6.56
N ASP A 404 21.54 18.66 -5.32
CA ASP A 404 21.05 17.32 -4.97
C ASP A 404 19.53 17.38 -4.64
N PRO A 405 18.64 17.01 -5.59
CA PRO A 405 17.21 17.01 -5.34
C PRO A 405 16.77 16.01 -4.25
N VAL A 406 17.56 14.97 -3.96
CA VAL A 406 17.30 14.03 -2.87
C VAL A 406 17.59 14.70 -1.53
N ASP A 407 18.73 15.38 -1.39
CA ASP A 407 19.10 16.10 -0.16
C ASP A 407 18.08 17.21 0.14
N VAL A 408 17.67 17.97 -0.87
CA VAL A 408 16.60 18.97 -0.77
C VAL A 408 15.28 18.34 -0.34
N THR A 409 14.92 17.18 -0.91
CA THR A 409 13.69 16.47 -0.54
C THR A 409 13.72 16.03 0.92
N ARG A 410 14.82 15.42 1.36
CA ARG A 410 14.98 14.88 2.73
C ARG A 410 15.00 15.97 3.78
N ARG A 411 15.80 17.01 3.57
CA ARG A 411 16.00 18.05 4.59
C ARG A 411 14.84 19.04 4.59
N TRP A 412 14.32 19.46 3.45
CA TRP A 412 13.43 20.63 3.39
C TRP A 412 12.00 20.30 2.99
N VAL A 413 11.79 19.36 2.08
CA VAL A 413 10.43 19.01 1.63
C VAL A 413 9.73 18.10 2.63
N GLU A 414 10.40 17.03 3.08
CA GLU A 414 9.81 16.03 3.96
C GLU A 414 9.25 16.63 5.26
N PRO A 415 10.00 17.47 6.02
CA PRO A 415 9.47 18.00 7.27
C PRO A 415 8.24 18.90 7.09
N VAL A 416 8.17 19.67 6.00
CA VAL A 416 7.01 20.51 5.68
C VAL A 416 5.79 19.65 5.30
N ILE A 417 5.99 18.61 4.50
CA ILE A 417 4.92 17.64 4.18
C ILE A 417 4.45 16.94 5.47
N SER A 418 5.35 16.59 6.37
CA SER A 418 5.04 15.96 7.66
C SER A 418 4.22 16.86 8.58
N ASP A 419 4.59 18.13 8.76
CA ASP A 419 3.81 19.08 9.56
C ASP A 419 2.41 19.30 8.96
N LEU A 420 2.30 19.47 7.63
CA LEU A 420 1.00 19.63 6.97
C LEU A 420 0.13 18.37 7.06
N ALA A 421 0.73 17.18 6.96
CA ALA A 421 0.04 15.91 7.18
C ALA A 421 -0.48 15.79 8.62
N ALA A 422 0.33 16.16 9.62
CA ALA A 422 -0.10 16.17 11.02
C ALA A 422 -1.26 17.15 11.27
N ARG A 423 -1.23 18.34 10.66
CA ARG A 423 -2.35 19.29 10.73
C ARG A 423 -3.60 18.78 10.05
N PHE A 424 -3.46 18.07 8.92
CA PHE A 424 -4.58 17.44 8.24
C PHE A 424 -5.24 16.40 9.14
N HIS A 425 -4.42 15.59 9.81
CA HIS A 425 -4.90 14.64 10.80
C HIS A 425 -5.68 15.30 11.95
N GLN A 426 -5.09 16.32 12.57
CA GLN A 426 -5.72 17.07 13.66
C GLN A 426 -7.07 17.67 13.25
N ALA A 427 -7.16 18.25 12.04
CA ALA A 427 -8.40 18.79 11.50
C ALA A 427 -9.47 17.69 11.29
N ARG A 428 -9.05 16.48 10.90
CA ARG A 428 -9.95 15.34 10.72
C ARG A 428 -10.50 14.84 12.06
N GLN A 429 -9.64 14.68 13.06
CA GLN A 429 -10.05 14.27 14.41
C GLN A 429 -11.01 15.28 15.04
N ALA A 430 -10.73 16.57 14.90
CA ALA A 430 -11.61 17.63 15.39
C ALA A 430 -13.00 17.59 14.75
N LYS A 431 -13.11 17.15 13.49
CA LYS A 431 -14.40 16.94 12.82
C LYS A 431 -15.10 15.67 13.33
N GLN A 432 -14.36 14.56 13.48
CA GLN A 432 -14.93 13.27 13.93
C GLN A 432 -15.41 13.31 15.38
N GLY A 433 -14.71 13.99 16.28
CA GLY A 433 -15.18 14.17 17.67
C GLY A 433 -16.32 15.19 17.84
N GLN A 434 -16.79 15.80 16.75
CA GLN A 434 -17.94 16.71 16.73
C GLN A 434 -19.18 16.12 16.03
N ALA A 435 -19.02 14.98 15.37
CA ALA A 435 -20.09 14.19 14.76
C ALA A 435 -20.51 13.09 15.73
#